data_AF-A0A965GGA4-F1
#
_entry.id   AF-A0A965GGA4-F1
#
_cell.length_a   1.000
_cell.length_b   1.000
_cell.length_c   1.000
_cell.angle_alpha   90.00
_cell.angle_beta   90.00
_cell.angle_gamma   90.00
#
_symmetry.space_group_name_H-M   'P 1'
#
loop_
_entity.id
_entity.type
_entity.pdbx_description
1 polymer ?
#
loop_
_entity_poly.entity_id
_entity_poly.type
_entity_poly.pdbx_seq_one_letter_code
_entity_poly.pdbx_strand_id
1 'polypeptide(L)'
;MLNRSDVLGTTYQQRYNALFRGGLKIYTTLNLEAQAAAEQAVKNQLPENKAGIQASLISLDSKTGAIRAMVGGPGFKAGQSEVNLALRRRQTGSSIKFFILATALQAGVQPDDLIDGTLPCTLPNPENLDEPFEITKGVSQPTAALRTMTWLSINCAYAKLSQIVGLDRVVATMYRMAASEWLSKETYTIQPYASLATGANELSAMDMASGIQTLANSGVHREPYMIQKIEDAKGTILFENVETAAEQTLPSDVANNAADIMRGVIEFGTARRTPLADGRPAAGKTGTQDNNTNAWFVGFTPQFSTAVWVGDPKGYTKMTSRNVPEFASVIAGRGGVQGSMFPAMIWKAYMDDVHKGLEILSFPKPPAPTRQPLRLYLPGVECPAQVISGTIPVNTVALTKKEAKLTTTTVAPEGVEPTVANTVVISVLTPDTTIAPTDSNPYSPVPSTNPGLYFFDCRKPLQNNVQTTTGAP
;
A
#
# COMPACT_ATOMS: atom_id res chain seq x y z
N MET A 1 24.65 17.19 -9.29
CA MET A 1 25.57 18.03 -10.10
C MET A 1 26.97 18.20 -9.49
N LEU A 2 27.16 18.77 -8.29
CA LEU A 2 28.52 19.01 -7.77
C LEU A 2 29.29 17.75 -7.31
N ASN A 3 28.58 16.78 -6.73
CA ASN A 3 29.21 15.64 -6.04
C ASN A 3 28.94 14.28 -6.68
N ARG A 4 28.00 14.22 -7.63
CA ARG A 4 27.41 12.95 -8.13
C ARG A 4 27.38 12.85 -9.65
N SER A 5 28.01 13.78 -10.34
CA SER A 5 28.03 13.85 -11.80
C SER A 5 29.26 14.63 -12.23
N ASP A 6 29.79 14.30 -13.40
CA ASP A 6 30.89 14.97 -14.09
C ASP A 6 30.41 15.84 -15.27
N VAL A 7 29.09 15.98 -15.44
CA VAL A 7 28.48 16.66 -16.59
C VAL A 7 28.86 18.14 -16.72
N LEU A 8 29.29 18.75 -15.61
CA LEU A 8 29.77 20.14 -15.55
C LEU A 8 31.30 20.24 -15.41
N GLY A 9 32.02 19.13 -15.54
CA GLY A 9 33.47 19.03 -15.40
C GLY A 9 33.95 17.88 -14.51
N THR A 10 35.18 17.45 -14.76
CA THR A 10 35.81 16.30 -14.07
C THR A 10 36.16 16.60 -12.61
N THR A 11 36.47 17.85 -12.27
CA THR A 11 36.82 18.25 -10.89
C THR A 11 35.69 18.99 -10.19
N TYR A 12 35.64 18.91 -8.86
CA TYR A 12 34.66 19.66 -8.06
C TYR A 12 34.72 21.17 -8.36
N GLN A 13 35.93 21.73 -8.48
CA GLN A 13 36.11 23.16 -8.76
C GLN A 13 35.57 23.55 -10.15
N GLN A 14 35.77 22.72 -11.17
CA GLN A 14 35.19 22.94 -12.50
C GLN A 14 33.66 22.95 -12.42
N ARG A 15 33.06 21.96 -11.74
CA ARG A 15 31.60 21.87 -11.57
C ARG A 15 31.03 23.04 -10.77
N TYR A 16 31.71 23.46 -9.71
CA TYR A 16 31.33 24.62 -8.91
C TYR A 16 31.36 25.91 -9.75
N ASN A 17 32.45 26.14 -10.49
CA ASN A 17 32.58 27.31 -11.35
C ASN A 17 31.52 27.30 -12.45
N ALA A 18 31.28 26.17 -13.10
CA ALA A 18 30.23 26.04 -14.12
C ALA A 18 28.83 26.32 -13.52
N LEU A 19 28.50 25.72 -12.37
CA LEU A 19 27.18 25.86 -11.76
C LEU A 19 26.88 27.28 -11.29
N PHE A 20 27.82 27.94 -10.62
CA PHE A 20 27.57 29.25 -9.99
C PHE A 20 28.04 30.45 -10.82
N ARG A 21 28.89 30.23 -11.83
CA ARG A 21 29.50 31.32 -12.63
C ARG A 21 29.45 31.06 -14.14
N GLY A 22 29.03 29.88 -14.58
CA GLY A 22 29.08 29.47 -16.00
C GLY A 22 27.93 29.95 -16.86
N GLY A 23 26.93 30.64 -16.28
CA GLY A 23 25.77 31.14 -17.02
C GLY A 23 24.88 30.04 -17.60
N LEU A 24 24.72 28.93 -16.87
CA LEU A 24 23.94 27.78 -17.31
C LEU A 24 22.46 28.12 -17.47
N LYS A 25 21.81 27.53 -18.48
CA LYS A 25 20.35 27.43 -18.56
C LYS A 25 19.94 26.02 -18.16
N ILE A 26 19.22 25.91 -17.05
CA ILE A 26 18.77 24.62 -16.50
C ILE A 26 17.26 24.52 -16.69
N TYR A 27 16.85 23.54 -17.50
CA TYR A 27 15.46 23.22 -17.78
C TYR A 27 15.02 22.08 -16.87
N THR A 28 13.98 22.31 -16.07
CA THR A 28 13.46 21.33 -15.12
C THR A 28 12.19 20.66 -15.65
N THR A 29 11.74 19.61 -14.96
CA THR A 29 10.46 18.93 -15.22
C THR A 29 9.26 19.60 -14.57
N LEU A 30 9.52 20.60 -13.71
CA LEU A 30 8.50 21.30 -12.93
C LEU A 30 7.45 21.89 -13.87
N ASN A 31 6.20 21.53 -13.64
CA ASN A 31 5.07 22.16 -14.30
C ASN A 31 4.49 23.21 -13.34
N LEU A 32 4.55 24.49 -13.70
CA LEU A 32 4.14 25.58 -12.82
C LEU A 32 2.64 25.55 -12.47
N GLU A 33 1.79 25.14 -13.41
CA GLU A 33 0.36 25.00 -13.17
C GLU A 33 0.08 23.84 -12.21
N ALA A 34 0.71 22.69 -12.45
CA ALA A 34 0.60 21.53 -11.56
C ALA A 34 1.16 21.84 -10.16
N GLN A 35 2.27 22.58 -10.07
CA GLN A 35 2.85 22.98 -8.78
C GLN A 35 1.89 23.89 -8.01
N ALA A 36 1.34 24.92 -8.66
CA ALA A 36 0.36 25.81 -8.06
C ALA A 36 -0.90 25.04 -7.61
N ALA A 37 -1.38 24.11 -8.43
CA ALA A 37 -2.50 23.23 -8.10
C ALA A 37 -2.22 22.39 -6.84
N ALA A 38 -1.01 21.84 -6.72
CA ALA A 38 -0.61 21.02 -5.57
C ALA A 38 -0.55 21.85 -4.28
N GLU A 39 0.07 23.03 -4.33
CA GLU A 39 0.15 23.95 -3.19
C GLU A 39 -1.24 24.41 -2.74
N GLN A 40 -2.11 24.74 -3.71
CA GLN A 40 -3.47 25.16 -3.44
C GLN A 40 -4.33 24.02 -2.87
N ALA A 41 -4.16 22.78 -3.37
CA ALA A 41 -4.83 21.60 -2.84
C ALA A 41 -4.44 21.35 -1.38
N VAL A 42 -3.16 21.41 -1.04
CA VAL A 42 -2.70 21.29 0.36
C VAL A 42 -3.29 22.39 1.22
N LYS A 43 -3.17 23.66 0.79
CA LYS A 43 -3.66 24.82 1.52
C LYS A 43 -5.17 24.79 1.79
N ASN A 44 -5.96 24.36 0.81
CA ASN A 44 -7.42 24.37 0.91
C ASN A 44 -7.97 23.20 1.71
N GLN A 45 -7.32 22.05 1.66
CA GLN A 45 -7.85 20.83 2.28
C GLN A 45 -7.29 20.61 3.68
N LEU A 46 -6.06 21.05 3.98
CA LEU A 46 -5.48 20.95 5.32
C LEU A 46 -5.59 22.30 6.04
N PRO A 47 -6.50 22.46 7.02
CA PRO A 47 -6.63 23.71 7.73
C PRO A 47 -5.39 24.00 8.57
N GLU A 48 -5.11 25.29 8.77
CA GLU A 48 -4.13 25.74 9.73
C GLU A 48 -4.44 25.13 11.11
N ASN A 49 -3.40 24.71 11.80
CA ASN A 49 -3.53 24.00 13.06
C ASN A 49 -2.35 24.33 13.98
N LYS A 50 -2.63 24.42 15.28
CA LYS A 50 -1.60 24.76 16.28
C LYS A 50 -0.63 23.61 16.57
N ALA A 51 -1.01 22.39 16.21
CA ALA A 51 -0.19 21.19 16.41
C ALA A 51 0.98 21.08 15.41
N GLY A 52 1.02 21.93 14.39
CA GLY A 52 2.10 21.92 13.39
C GLY A 52 2.02 20.74 12.43
N ILE A 53 0.86 20.10 12.26
CA ILE A 53 0.61 19.07 11.26
C ILE A 53 0.75 19.68 9.87
N GLN A 54 1.48 18.99 8.99
CA GLN A 54 1.76 19.41 7.63
C GLN A 54 1.40 18.30 6.63
N ALA A 55 1.42 18.63 5.35
CA ALA A 55 1.30 17.67 4.27
C ALA A 55 2.53 17.71 3.35
N SER A 56 2.77 16.60 2.66
CA SER A 56 3.64 16.57 1.49
C SER A 56 2.93 15.91 0.31
N LEU A 57 3.31 16.32 -0.90
CA LEU A 57 2.74 15.83 -2.15
C LEU A 57 3.86 15.66 -3.17
N ILE A 58 3.94 14.51 -3.83
CA ILE A 58 4.73 14.29 -5.05
C ILE A 58 3.79 13.87 -6.15
N SER A 59 3.94 14.46 -7.33
CA SER A 59 3.27 14.03 -8.55
C SER A 59 4.26 13.81 -9.68
N LEU A 60 4.22 12.60 -10.23
CA LEU A 60 5.05 12.17 -11.35
C LEU A 60 4.17 12.02 -12.60
N ASP A 61 4.74 12.40 -13.73
CA ASP A 61 4.28 11.90 -15.04
C ASP A 61 4.52 10.39 -15.10
N SER A 62 3.45 9.62 -15.29
CA SER A 62 3.52 8.16 -15.20
C SER A 62 4.36 7.52 -16.31
N LYS A 63 4.41 8.15 -17.49
CA LYS A 63 5.09 7.60 -18.68
C LYS A 63 6.59 7.84 -18.65
N THR A 64 7.00 8.97 -18.07
CA THR A 64 8.38 9.46 -18.15
C THR A 64 9.13 9.47 -16.83
N GLY A 65 8.44 9.55 -15.69
CA GLY A 65 9.07 9.80 -14.38
C GLY A 65 9.38 11.26 -14.09
N ALA A 66 8.98 12.18 -14.98
CA ALA A 66 9.19 13.61 -14.76
C ALA A 66 8.44 14.06 -13.49
N ILE A 67 9.14 14.68 -12.54
CA ILE A 67 8.53 15.24 -11.34
C ILE A 67 7.82 16.54 -11.74
N ARG A 68 6.48 16.51 -11.77
CA ARG A 68 5.65 17.64 -12.22
C ARG A 68 5.31 18.60 -11.08
N ALA A 69 5.12 18.07 -9.87
CA ALA A 69 4.86 18.86 -8.68
C ALA A 69 5.51 18.22 -7.44
N MET A 70 5.99 19.07 -6.53
CA MET A 70 6.56 18.70 -5.24
C MET A 70 6.18 19.73 -4.17
N VAL A 71 5.40 19.30 -3.17
CA VAL A 71 5.12 20.07 -1.96
C VAL A 71 5.85 19.41 -0.79
N GLY A 72 6.85 20.10 -0.26
CA GLY A 72 7.68 19.64 0.85
C GLY A 72 7.30 20.20 2.22
N GLY A 73 6.26 21.03 2.32
CA GLY A 73 5.87 21.77 3.52
C GLY A 73 5.45 23.21 3.19
N PRO A 74 5.36 24.11 4.19
CA PRO A 74 4.84 25.48 4.04
C PRO A 74 5.81 26.47 3.33
N GLY A 75 6.84 25.98 2.65
CA GLY A 75 7.88 26.78 2.01
C GLY A 75 9.15 26.94 2.85
N PHE A 76 10.26 27.28 2.20
CA PHE A 76 11.56 27.40 2.86
C PHE A 76 11.66 28.68 3.69
N LYS A 77 12.03 28.54 4.96
CA LYS A 77 12.39 29.66 5.84
C LYS A 77 13.49 29.21 6.79
N ALA A 78 14.63 29.89 6.70
CA ALA A 78 15.82 29.54 7.47
C ALA A 78 15.52 29.48 8.98
N GLY A 79 15.97 28.41 9.63
CA GLY A 79 15.73 28.12 11.05
C GLY A 79 14.30 27.77 11.44
N GLN A 80 13.36 27.65 10.49
CA GLN A 80 11.94 27.38 10.78
C GLN A 80 11.37 26.21 9.96
N SER A 81 11.56 26.24 8.65
CA SER A 81 11.02 25.27 7.69
C SER A 81 12.05 24.94 6.62
N GLU A 82 13.05 24.14 6.99
CA GLU A 82 14.17 23.76 6.09
C GLU A 82 14.06 22.32 5.60
N VAL A 83 13.15 21.54 6.20
CA VAL A 83 12.98 20.11 5.91
C VAL A 83 12.01 19.95 4.75
N ASN A 84 12.47 19.32 3.66
CA ASN A 84 11.59 18.89 2.57
C ASN A 84 10.91 17.56 2.94
N LEU A 85 9.66 17.62 3.41
CA LEU A 85 8.86 16.47 3.84
C LEU A 85 8.51 15.51 2.71
N ALA A 86 8.61 15.93 1.45
CA ALA A 86 8.37 15.05 0.31
C ALA A 86 9.46 13.96 0.17
N LEU A 87 10.65 14.23 0.72
CA LEU A 87 11.81 13.32 0.75
C LEU A 87 12.04 12.70 2.14
N ARG A 88 11.23 13.04 3.14
CA ARG A 88 11.35 12.44 4.48
C ARG A 88 10.53 11.17 4.56
N ARG A 89 11.16 10.11 5.04
CA ARG A 89 10.51 8.82 5.27
C ARG A 89 9.58 8.90 6.48
N ARG A 90 8.42 8.26 6.35
CA ARG A 90 7.39 8.12 7.39
C ARG A 90 6.74 6.74 7.26
N GLN A 91 6.26 6.21 8.38
CA GLN A 91 5.50 4.95 8.34
C GLN A 91 4.30 5.07 7.42
N THR A 92 4.18 4.12 6.50
CA THR A 92 3.25 4.17 5.36
C THR A 92 1.83 3.73 5.72
N GLY A 93 1.70 2.95 6.80
CA GLY A 93 0.45 2.27 7.09
C GLY A 93 0.03 1.33 5.95
N SER A 94 -1.28 1.17 5.77
CA SER A 94 -1.85 0.31 4.72
C SER A 94 -1.57 0.73 3.27
N SER A 95 -0.92 1.87 2.98
CA SER A 95 -0.59 2.23 1.59
C SER A 95 0.45 1.29 1.00
N ILE A 96 1.33 0.69 1.83
CA ILE A 96 2.33 -0.31 1.41
C ILE A 96 1.72 -1.56 0.73
N LYS A 97 0.43 -1.83 0.96
CA LYS A 97 -0.27 -3.02 0.48
C LYS A 97 -0.28 -3.15 -1.04
N PHE A 98 -0.11 -2.06 -1.79
CA PHE A 98 -0.03 -2.18 -3.26
C PHE A 98 1.24 -2.91 -3.72
N PHE A 99 2.36 -2.79 -2.99
CA PHE A 99 3.57 -3.56 -3.29
C PHE A 99 3.35 -5.05 -3.02
N ILE A 100 2.69 -5.38 -1.91
CA ILE A 100 2.34 -6.77 -1.57
C ILE A 100 1.39 -7.35 -2.63
N LEU A 101 0.39 -6.58 -3.05
CA LEU A 101 -0.54 -6.96 -4.12
C LEU A 101 0.20 -7.25 -5.43
N ALA A 102 1.08 -6.35 -5.86
CA ALA A 102 1.87 -6.53 -7.07
C ALA A 102 2.75 -7.78 -7.00
N THR A 103 3.39 -8.00 -5.84
CA THR A 103 4.24 -9.19 -5.61
C THR A 103 3.41 -10.48 -5.65
N ALA A 104 2.23 -10.50 -5.02
CA ALA A 104 1.34 -11.65 -5.02
C ALA A 104 0.85 -12.00 -6.43
N LEU A 105 0.41 -11.00 -7.19
CA LEU A 105 -0.02 -11.17 -8.58
C LEU A 105 1.13 -11.66 -9.47
N GLN A 106 2.36 -11.16 -9.25
CA GLN A 106 3.55 -11.65 -9.95
C GLN A 106 3.85 -13.12 -9.64
N ALA A 107 3.59 -13.56 -8.41
CA ALA A 107 3.71 -14.95 -7.99
C ALA A 107 2.53 -15.86 -8.44
N GLY A 108 1.63 -15.35 -9.30
CA GLY A 108 0.53 -16.14 -9.88
C GLY A 108 -0.76 -16.19 -9.06
N VAL A 109 -0.86 -15.38 -8.01
CA VAL A 109 -2.15 -15.14 -7.32
C VAL A 109 -3.11 -14.42 -8.26
N GLN A 110 -4.39 -14.78 -8.21
CA GLN A 110 -5.43 -14.19 -9.04
C GLN A 110 -6.37 -13.28 -8.23
N PRO A 111 -7.03 -12.30 -8.87
CA PRO A 111 -7.90 -11.33 -8.18
C PRO A 111 -9.00 -11.93 -7.30
N ASP A 112 -9.49 -13.12 -7.68
CA ASP A 112 -10.58 -13.83 -6.99
C ASP A 112 -10.11 -14.93 -6.03
N ASP A 113 -8.79 -15.15 -5.91
CA ASP A 113 -8.28 -16.06 -4.89
C ASP A 113 -8.72 -15.61 -3.50
N LEU A 114 -9.08 -16.59 -2.68
CA LEU A 114 -9.64 -16.39 -1.37
C LEU A 114 -8.54 -16.36 -0.31
N ILE A 115 -8.70 -15.49 0.67
CA ILE A 115 -7.81 -15.42 1.84
C ILE A 115 -8.63 -15.03 3.06
N ASP A 116 -8.32 -15.58 4.23
CA ASP A 116 -8.99 -15.22 5.48
C ASP A 116 -8.35 -13.98 6.12
N GLY A 117 -9.19 -13.00 6.44
CA GLY A 117 -8.81 -11.75 7.09
C GLY A 117 -9.47 -11.56 8.45
N THR A 118 -9.86 -12.65 9.12
CA THR A 118 -10.56 -12.60 10.40
C THR A 118 -9.61 -12.12 11.52
N LEU A 119 -10.11 -11.23 12.38
CA LEU A 119 -9.44 -10.79 13.60
C LEU A 119 -9.84 -11.65 14.82
N PRO A 120 -8.95 -11.78 15.84
CA PRO A 120 -7.53 -11.43 15.78
C PRO A 120 -6.75 -12.43 14.92
N CYS A 121 -5.59 -12.03 14.43
CA CYS A 121 -4.63 -12.95 13.83
C CYS A 121 -3.26 -12.77 14.46
N THR A 122 -2.58 -13.91 14.66
CA THR A 122 -1.23 -14.01 15.21
C THR A 122 -0.37 -14.64 14.14
N LEU A 123 0.71 -13.97 13.76
CA LEU A 123 1.61 -14.37 12.68
C LEU A 123 2.98 -14.69 13.26
N PRO A 124 3.67 -15.73 12.76
CA PRO A 124 5.04 -15.97 13.17
C PRO A 124 5.89 -14.76 12.77
N ASN A 125 6.82 -14.41 13.65
CA ASN A 125 7.88 -13.47 13.37
C ASN A 125 9.14 -14.29 13.03
N PRO A 126 9.59 -14.31 11.75
CA PRO A 126 10.69 -15.18 11.33
C PRO A 126 12.00 -14.95 12.11
N GLU A 127 12.20 -13.75 12.65
CA GLU A 127 13.41 -13.41 13.42
C GLU A 127 13.32 -13.79 14.90
N ASN A 128 12.10 -13.91 15.45
CA ASN A 128 11.88 -14.27 16.83
C ASN A 128 10.53 -14.97 17.00
N LEU A 129 10.51 -16.30 16.98
CA LEU A 129 9.26 -17.07 17.10
C LEU A 129 8.54 -16.90 18.45
N ASP A 130 9.26 -16.45 19.49
CA ASP A 130 8.70 -16.20 20.83
C ASP A 130 7.94 -14.86 20.90
N GLU A 131 8.12 -13.98 19.91
CA GLU A 131 7.45 -12.68 19.80
C GLU A 131 6.63 -12.61 18.50
N PRO A 132 5.50 -13.33 18.44
CA PRO A 132 4.68 -13.32 17.25
C PRO A 132 4.06 -11.94 17.02
N PHE A 133 3.82 -11.62 15.75
CA PHE A 133 3.15 -10.37 15.40
C PHE A 133 1.64 -10.53 15.52
N GLU A 134 1.03 -9.75 16.42
CA GLU A 134 -0.40 -9.79 16.69
C GLU A 134 -1.14 -8.60 16.09
N ILE A 135 -2.23 -8.90 15.38
CA ILE A 135 -3.18 -7.91 14.90
C ILE A 135 -4.51 -8.15 15.60
N THR A 136 -4.85 -7.24 16.52
CA THR A 136 -6.07 -7.31 17.34
C THR A 136 -7.10 -6.23 17.01
N LYS A 137 -6.73 -5.25 16.17
CA LYS A 137 -7.55 -4.09 15.81
C LYS A 137 -7.64 -3.91 14.30
N GLY A 138 -8.70 -3.24 13.86
CA GLY A 138 -8.97 -2.95 12.45
C GLY A 138 -10.30 -3.55 12.01
N VAL A 139 -10.48 -3.67 10.70
CA VAL A 139 -11.66 -4.32 10.11
C VAL A 139 -11.40 -5.82 10.03
N SER A 140 -12.30 -6.62 10.62
CA SER A 140 -12.32 -8.07 10.47
C SER A 140 -13.14 -8.42 9.23
N GLN A 141 -12.62 -9.32 8.39
CA GLN A 141 -13.31 -9.78 7.21
C GLN A 141 -13.08 -11.29 7.05
N PRO A 142 -14.13 -12.12 7.18
CA PRO A 142 -14.03 -13.55 6.87
C PRO A 142 -13.53 -13.78 5.45
N THR A 143 -13.08 -15.01 5.19
CA THR A 143 -12.58 -15.46 3.88
C THR A 143 -13.35 -14.84 2.71
N ALA A 144 -12.63 -14.10 1.87
CA ALA A 144 -13.16 -13.42 0.70
C ALA A 144 -12.08 -13.27 -0.37
N ALA A 145 -12.49 -12.87 -1.58
CA ALA A 145 -11.60 -12.59 -2.70
C ALA A 145 -10.53 -11.54 -2.36
N LEU A 146 -9.32 -11.71 -2.90
CA LEU A 146 -8.20 -10.77 -2.76
C LEU A 146 -8.60 -9.34 -3.14
N ARG A 147 -9.41 -9.16 -4.18
CA ARG A 147 -9.93 -7.83 -4.56
C ARG A 147 -10.68 -7.17 -3.40
N THR A 148 -11.58 -7.90 -2.73
CA THR A 148 -12.34 -7.41 -1.56
C THR A 148 -11.42 -7.07 -0.40
N MET A 149 -10.42 -7.91 -0.13
CA MET A 149 -9.44 -7.67 0.92
C MET A 149 -8.61 -6.41 0.66
N THR A 150 -8.32 -6.13 -0.61
CA THR A 150 -7.63 -4.91 -1.06
C THR A 150 -8.50 -3.68 -0.83
N TRP A 151 -9.74 -3.71 -1.29
CA TRP A 151 -10.68 -2.59 -1.21
C TRP A 151 -10.97 -2.18 0.22
N LEU A 152 -11.20 -3.16 1.09
CA LEU A 152 -11.47 -2.96 2.51
C LEU A 152 -10.19 -2.80 3.35
N SER A 153 -9.02 -2.98 2.72
CA SER A 153 -7.72 -2.81 3.35
C SER A 153 -7.49 -3.69 4.58
N ILE A 154 -7.88 -4.97 4.48
CA ILE A 154 -7.90 -5.90 5.62
C ILE A 154 -6.48 -6.26 6.08
N ASN A 155 -6.16 -5.98 7.34
CA ASN A 155 -4.80 -6.14 7.88
C ASN A 155 -4.38 -7.60 7.96
N CYS A 156 -5.21 -8.46 8.55
CA CYS A 156 -4.88 -9.88 8.71
C CYS A 156 -4.67 -10.60 7.37
N ALA A 157 -5.53 -10.33 6.38
CA ALA A 157 -5.39 -10.89 5.04
C ALA A 157 -4.04 -10.49 4.42
N TYR A 158 -3.67 -9.21 4.46
CA TYR A 158 -2.42 -8.75 3.85
C TYR A 158 -1.16 -9.15 4.62
N ALA A 159 -1.24 -9.27 5.94
CA ALA A 159 -0.13 -9.72 6.75
C ALA A 159 0.15 -11.23 6.55
N LYS A 160 -0.91 -12.04 6.40
CA LYS A 160 -0.79 -13.41 5.88
C LYS A 160 -0.23 -13.41 4.46
N LEU A 161 -0.81 -12.63 3.54
CA LEU A 161 -0.40 -12.58 2.14
C LEU A 161 1.09 -12.25 1.96
N SER A 162 1.62 -11.28 2.72
CA SER A 162 3.05 -10.94 2.63
C SER A 162 3.96 -12.10 3.06
N GLN A 163 3.53 -12.94 3.99
CA GLN A 163 4.30 -14.12 4.41
C GLN A 163 4.10 -15.31 3.46
N ILE A 164 2.88 -15.50 2.95
CA ILE A 164 2.54 -16.50 1.93
C ILE A 164 3.39 -16.29 0.67
N VAL A 165 3.58 -15.03 0.26
CA VAL A 165 4.38 -14.64 -0.90
C VAL A 165 5.89 -14.61 -0.61
N GLY A 166 6.26 -14.35 0.64
CA GLY A 166 7.65 -14.18 1.09
C GLY A 166 8.02 -12.71 1.30
N LEU A 167 8.43 -12.36 2.51
CA LEU A 167 8.72 -10.97 2.90
C LEU A 167 9.92 -10.38 2.14
N ASP A 168 10.98 -11.16 1.91
CA ASP A 168 12.13 -10.75 1.10
C ASP A 168 11.75 -10.48 -0.36
N ARG A 169 10.82 -11.26 -0.93
CA ARG A 169 10.30 -11.05 -2.29
C ARG A 169 9.51 -9.75 -2.39
N VAL A 170 8.71 -9.43 -1.37
CA VAL A 170 8.01 -8.15 -1.28
C VAL A 170 9.03 -7.00 -1.23
N VAL A 171 10.06 -7.11 -0.39
CA VAL A 171 11.12 -6.09 -0.29
C VAL A 171 11.87 -5.92 -1.62
N ALA A 172 12.23 -7.00 -2.29
CA ALA A 172 12.87 -6.95 -3.61
C ALA A 172 11.97 -6.25 -4.65
N THR A 173 10.67 -6.53 -4.63
CA THR A 173 9.70 -5.87 -5.51
C THR A 173 9.55 -4.38 -5.19
N MET A 174 9.55 -4.00 -3.91
CA MET A 174 9.54 -2.60 -3.48
C MET A 174 10.73 -1.81 -4.04
N TYR A 175 11.96 -2.35 -3.93
CA TYR A 175 13.14 -1.70 -4.47
C TYR A 175 13.07 -1.50 -5.98
N ARG A 176 12.59 -2.50 -6.73
CA ARG A 176 12.49 -2.38 -8.19
C ARG A 176 11.40 -1.40 -8.61
N MET A 177 10.23 -1.46 -7.97
CA MET A 177 9.10 -0.59 -8.33
C MET A 177 9.32 0.88 -7.96
N ALA A 178 10.10 1.16 -6.91
CA ALA A 178 10.31 2.50 -6.36
C ALA A 178 11.76 2.99 -6.53
N ALA A 179 12.55 2.35 -7.40
CA ALA A 179 13.95 2.68 -7.60
C ALA A 179 14.13 4.18 -7.89
N SER A 180 15.13 4.78 -7.24
CA SER A 180 15.53 6.17 -7.49
C SER A 180 16.87 6.46 -6.83
N GLU A 181 17.44 7.63 -7.13
CA GLU A 181 18.60 8.15 -6.40
C GLU A 181 18.40 8.29 -4.88
N TRP A 182 17.14 8.27 -4.40
CA TRP A 182 16.81 8.36 -2.97
C TRP A 182 16.55 7.01 -2.33
N LEU A 183 16.17 5.98 -3.10
CA LEU A 183 15.81 4.64 -2.59
C LEU A 183 16.51 3.53 -3.37
N SER A 184 17.50 2.96 -2.69
CA SER A 184 18.26 1.77 -3.06
C SER A 184 18.63 1.02 -1.77
N LYS A 185 19.16 -0.21 -1.89
CA LYS A 185 19.62 -0.97 -0.72
C LYS A 185 20.72 -0.25 0.06
N GLU A 186 21.54 0.54 -0.62
CA GLU A 186 22.67 1.28 -0.04
C GLU A 186 22.23 2.57 0.65
N THR A 187 21.14 3.18 0.18
CA THR A 187 20.62 4.45 0.73
C THR A 187 19.58 4.25 1.82
N TYR A 188 18.85 3.12 1.80
CA TYR A 188 17.87 2.77 2.84
C TYR A 188 17.53 1.27 2.82
N THR A 189 17.76 0.58 3.93
CA THR A 189 17.41 -0.84 4.11
C THR A 189 15.95 -1.01 4.55
N ILE A 190 15.12 -1.58 3.68
CA ILE A 190 13.76 -1.99 4.00
C ILE A 190 13.83 -3.35 4.70
N GLN A 191 13.15 -3.47 5.83
CA GLN A 191 13.20 -4.67 6.67
C GLN A 191 12.04 -5.63 6.34
N PRO A 192 12.31 -6.93 6.12
CA PRO A 192 11.30 -7.94 5.80
C PRO A 192 10.58 -8.45 7.06
N TYR A 193 10.02 -7.55 7.89
CA TYR A 193 9.34 -7.91 9.14
C TYR A 193 7.88 -8.33 8.93
N ALA A 194 7.35 -9.15 9.84
CA ALA A 194 5.93 -9.53 9.85
C ALA A 194 4.97 -8.33 9.89
N SER A 195 5.42 -7.20 10.45
CA SER A 195 4.68 -5.94 10.52
C SER A 195 4.67 -5.12 9.21
N LEU A 196 5.40 -5.57 8.17
CA LEU A 196 5.53 -4.88 6.88
C LEU A 196 4.17 -4.55 6.27
N ALA A 197 3.21 -5.48 6.29
CA ALA A 197 1.87 -5.28 5.74
C ALA A 197 1.03 -4.19 6.44
N THR A 198 1.44 -3.79 7.64
CA THR A 198 0.84 -2.66 8.38
C THR A 198 1.62 -1.37 8.23
N GLY A 199 2.69 -1.36 7.42
CA GLY A 199 3.45 -0.17 7.05
C GLY A 199 4.45 0.28 8.10
N ALA A 200 5.06 -0.68 8.81
CA ALA A 200 6.10 -0.40 9.81
C ALA A 200 7.40 0.17 9.21
N ASN A 201 7.71 -0.19 7.97
CA ASN A 201 8.78 0.43 7.19
C ASN A 201 8.39 1.86 6.79
N GLU A 202 9.37 2.76 6.83
CA GLU A 202 9.17 4.15 6.47
C GLU A 202 9.56 4.40 5.01
N LEU A 203 8.70 5.09 4.26
CA LEU A 203 8.98 5.54 2.90
C LEU A 203 8.61 7.01 2.77
N SER A 204 9.27 7.72 1.85
CA SER A 204 8.96 9.12 1.54
C SER A 204 7.81 9.22 0.53
N ALA A 205 7.23 10.43 0.36
CA ALA A 205 6.24 10.64 -0.68
C ALA A 205 6.81 10.40 -2.07
N MET A 206 8.10 10.70 -2.28
CA MET A 206 8.82 10.37 -3.51
C MET A 206 8.86 8.86 -3.76
N ASP A 207 9.27 8.08 -2.75
CA ASP A 207 9.35 6.61 -2.85
C ASP A 207 7.99 6.00 -3.19
N MET A 208 6.92 6.48 -2.54
CA MET A 208 5.56 5.98 -2.75
C MET A 208 4.99 6.36 -4.13
N ALA A 209 5.27 7.58 -4.61
CA ALA A 209 4.85 8.01 -5.95
C ALA A 209 5.62 7.27 -7.04
N SER A 210 6.93 7.03 -6.84
CA SER A 210 7.78 6.20 -7.71
C SER A 210 7.25 4.76 -7.78
N GLY A 211 6.97 4.16 -6.63
CA GLY A 211 6.41 2.81 -6.53
C GLY A 211 5.10 2.63 -7.30
N ILE A 212 4.14 3.53 -7.09
CA ILE A 212 2.82 3.42 -7.73
C ILE A 212 2.87 3.75 -9.23
N GLN A 213 3.84 4.55 -9.67
CA GLN A 213 4.07 4.86 -11.08
C GLN A 213 4.32 3.60 -11.90
N THR A 214 5.06 2.62 -11.35
CA THR A 214 5.25 1.33 -12.00
C THR A 214 3.93 0.63 -12.31
N LEU A 215 2.91 0.74 -11.44
CA LEU A 215 1.57 0.20 -11.74
C LEU A 215 0.81 1.05 -12.76
N ALA A 216 0.88 2.38 -12.63
CA ALA A 216 0.26 3.32 -13.57
C ALA A 216 0.76 3.14 -15.01
N ASN A 217 2.03 2.77 -15.16
CA ASN A 217 2.72 2.60 -16.43
C ASN A 217 2.82 1.13 -16.86
N SER A 218 1.82 0.31 -16.51
CA SER A 218 1.71 -1.09 -16.97
C SER A 218 2.98 -1.92 -16.69
N GLY A 219 3.60 -1.70 -15.54
CA GLY A 219 4.76 -2.46 -15.05
C GLY A 219 6.12 -1.91 -15.49
N VAL A 220 6.14 -0.84 -16.29
CA VAL A 220 7.38 -0.13 -16.64
C VAL A 220 7.72 0.87 -15.56
N HIS A 221 8.88 0.72 -14.94
CA HIS A 221 9.40 1.71 -14.00
C HIS A 221 10.17 2.81 -14.75
N ARG A 222 9.97 4.06 -14.33
CA ARG A 222 10.76 5.22 -14.77
C ARG A 222 11.32 5.94 -13.56
N GLU A 223 12.65 6.00 -13.47
CA GLU A 223 13.32 6.69 -12.38
C GLU A 223 12.86 8.16 -12.30
N PRO A 224 12.38 8.65 -11.13
CA PRO A 224 11.95 10.02 -11.00
C PRO A 224 13.09 11.02 -11.22
N TYR A 225 12.85 12.06 -12.02
CA TYR A 225 13.88 13.06 -12.34
C TYR A 225 13.35 14.49 -12.34
N MET A 226 14.24 15.45 -12.07
CA MET A 226 13.90 16.88 -11.98
C MET A 226 14.51 17.74 -13.11
N ILE A 227 15.60 17.30 -13.73
CA ILE A 227 16.35 18.07 -14.72
C ILE A 227 16.12 17.46 -16.10
N GLN A 228 15.54 18.22 -17.01
CA GLN A 228 15.31 17.81 -18.39
C GLN A 228 16.51 18.10 -19.27
N LYS A 229 17.11 19.29 -19.14
CA LYS A 229 18.22 19.73 -20.01
C LYS A 229 19.09 20.77 -19.31
N ILE A 230 20.39 20.79 -19.61
CA ILE A 230 21.33 21.82 -19.18
C ILE A 230 22.07 22.32 -20.42
N GLU A 231 22.07 23.64 -20.62
CA GLU A 231 22.87 24.32 -21.63
C GLU A 231 23.90 25.24 -20.98
N ASP A 232 25.06 25.41 -21.62
CA ASP A 232 26.01 26.46 -21.26
C ASP A 232 25.53 27.85 -21.73
N ALA A 233 26.28 28.90 -21.40
CA ALA A 233 25.97 30.27 -21.81
C ALA A 233 25.96 30.49 -23.33
N LYS A 234 26.59 29.61 -24.11
CA LYS A 234 26.65 29.65 -25.58
C LYS A 234 25.54 28.83 -26.24
N GLY A 235 24.72 28.12 -25.46
CA GLY A 235 23.66 27.24 -25.95
C GLY A 235 24.13 25.81 -26.25
N THR A 236 25.35 25.43 -25.87
CA THR A 236 25.82 24.05 -25.99
C THR A 236 25.08 23.18 -24.98
N ILE A 237 24.43 22.10 -25.43
CA ILE A 237 23.79 21.13 -24.55
C ILE A 237 24.89 20.34 -23.81
N LEU A 238 24.94 20.50 -22.49
CA LEU A 238 25.84 19.76 -21.61
C LEU A 238 25.19 18.47 -21.11
N PHE A 239 23.87 18.49 -20.92
CA PHE A 239 23.07 17.37 -20.46
C PHE A 239 21.68 17.45 -21.08
N GLU A 240 21.13 16.31 -21.47
CA GLU A 240 19.72 16.16 -21.79
C GLU A 240 19.25 14.81 -21.29
N ASN A 241 18.14 14.80 -20.55
CA ASN A 241 17.50 13.56 -20.17
C ASN A 241 16.79 12.98 -21.39
N VAL A 242 17.52 12.14 -22.12
CA VAL A 242 16.97 11.32 -23.19
C VAL A 242 16.29 10.10 -22.57
N GLU A 243 15.12 9.74 -23.10
CA GLU A 243 14.37 8.60 -22.60
C GLU A 243 15.24 7.33 -22.68
N THR A 244 15.65 6.82 -21.53
CA THR A 244 16.46 5.60 -21.44
C THR A 244 15.60 4.37 -21.71
N ALA A 245 16.25 3.22 -21.96
CA ALA A 245 15.55 1.96 -22.12
C ALA A 245 14.63 1.71 -20.91
N ALA A 246 13.35 1.51 -21.18
CA ALA A 246 12.34 1.21 -20.16
C ALA A 246 12.69 -0.09 -19.44
N GLU A 247 12.77 -0.06 -18.10
CA GLU A 247 12.86 -1.29 -17.31
C GLU A 247 11.45 -1.85 -17.09
N GLN A 248 11.15 -2.99 -17.70
CA GLN A 248 9.92 -3.74 -17.42
C GLN A 248 10.06 -4.46 -16.06
N THR A 249 9.80 -3.73 -14.98
CA THR A 249 9.91 -4.23 -13.61
C THR A 249 8.83 -5.26 -13.27
N LEU A 250 7.60 -5.07 -13.72
CA LEU A 250 6.52 -6.04 -13.57
C LEU A 250 5.99 -6.43 -14.94
N PRO A 251 5.57 -7.68 -15.19
CA PRO A 251 4.80 -7.99 -16.37
C PRO A 251 3.56 -7.08 -16.48
N SER A 252 3.20 -6.66 -17.69
CA SER A 252 2.05 -5.76 -17.91
C SER A 252 0.75 -6.33 -17.33
N ASP A 253 0.55 -7.64 -17.46
CA ASP A 253 -0.61 -8.36 -16.93
C ASP A 253 -0.74 -8.25 -15.41
N VAL A 254 0.40 -8.26 -14.71
CA VAL A 254 0.46 -8.08 -13.25
C VAL A 254 0.07 -6.66 -12.88
N ALA A 255 0.67 -5.66 -13.53
CA ALA A 255 0.39 -4.25 -13.27
C ALA A 255 -1.07 -3.88 -13.60
N ASN A 256 -1.62 -4.40 -14.70
CA ASN A 256 -2.99 -4.15 -15.12
C ASN A 256 -4.01 -4.81 -14.17
N ASN A 257 -3.74 -6.03 -13.69
CA ASN A 257 -4.55 -6.64 -12.62
C ASN A 257 -4.48 -5.83 -11.32
N ALA A 258 -3.30 -5.37 -10.93
CA ALA A 258 -3.15 -4.54 -9.73
C ALA A 258 -3.93 -3.23 -9.86
N ALA A 259 -3.84 -2.55 -11.02
CA ALA A 259 -4.59 -1.34 -11.30
C ALA A 259 -6.11 -1.58 -11.25
N ASP A 260 -6.61 -2.64 -11.90
CA ASP A 260 -8.03 -2.98 -11.89
C ASP A 260 -8.55 -3.25 -10.47
N ILE A 261 -7.82 -4.05 -9.67
CA ILE A 261 -8.16 -4.26 -8.26
C ILE A 261 -8.15 -2.93 -7.50
N MET A 262 -7.13 -2.09 -7.69
CA MET A 262 -6.98 -0.85 -6.93
C MET A 262 -8.00 0.23 -7.29
N ARG A 263 -8.64 0.19 -8.47
CA ARG A 263 -9.81 1.03 -8.75
C ARG A 263 -10.92 0.82 -7.73
N GLY A 264 -11.15 -0.42 -7.33
CA GLY A 264 -12.18 -0.76 -6.35
C GLY A 264 -11.95 -0.14 -4.96
N VAL A 265 -10.74 0.33 -4.63
CA VAL A 265 -10.50 1.13 -3.41
C VAL A 265 -11.23 2.48 -3.48
N ILE A 266 -11.29 3.08 -4.66
CA ILE A 266 -11.95 4.36 -4.96
C ILE A 266 -13.42 4.17 -5.33
N GLU A 267 -13.81 3.01 -5.86
CA GLU A 267 -15.22 2.76 -6.25
C GLU A 267 -16.04 2.16 -5.10
N PHE A 268 -15.47 1.24 -4.33
CA PHE A 268 -16.20 0.44 -3.32
C PHE A 268 -15.57 0.47 -1.93
N GLY A 269 -14.27 0.76 -1.86
CA GLY A 269 -13.43 0.54 -0.69
C GLY A 269 -13.21 1.77 0.20
N THR A 270 -12.02 1.81 0.82
CA THR A 270 -11.67 2.81 1.84
C THR A 270 -11.66 4.25 1.32
N ALA A 271 -11.52 4.48 0.02
CA ALA A 271 -11.51 5.79 -0.62
C ALA A 271 -12.76 6.06 -1.48
N ARG A 272 -13.87 5.33 -1.25
CA ARG A 272 -15.10 5.44 -2.06
C ARG A 272 -15.78 6.82 -2.13
N ARG A 273 -15.29 7.78 -1.35
CA ARG A 273 -15.79 9.17 -1.30
C ARG A 273 -14.92 10.14 -2.08
N THR A 274 -13.89 9.65 -2.77
CA THR A 274 -12.95 10.47 -3.54
C THR A 274 -12.81 10.02 -5.00
N PRO A 275 -13.91 9.73 -5.74
CA PRO A 275 -13.80 9.55 -7.19
C PRO A 275 -13.34 10.86 -7.83
N LEU A 276 -12.56 10.79 -8.92
CA LEU A 276 -12.18 11.99 -9.67
C LEU A 276 -13.38 12.59 -10.42
N ALA A 277 -13.28 13.87 -10.75
CA ALA A 277 -14.26 14.58 -11.55
C ALA A 277 -14.48 13.92 -12.93
N ASP A 278 -15.64 14.18 -13.53
CA ASP A 278 -16.03 13.70 -14.86
C ASP A 278 -16.00 12.18 -15.05
N GLY A 279 -16.02 11.42 -13.95
CA GLY A 279 -15.93 9.97 -13.98
C GLY A 279 -14.55 9.46 -14.42
N ARG A 280 -13.50 10.28 -14.33
CA ARG A 280 -12.13 9.91 -14.73
C ARG A 280 -11.67 8.65 -13.98
N PRO A 281 -11.30 7.57 -14.70
CA PRO A 281 -10.78 6.37 -14.07
C PRO A 281 -9.52 6.65 -13.25
N ALA A 282 -9.52 6.18 -12.00
CA ALA A 282 -8.37 6.27 -11.12
C ALA A 282 -8.28 5.05 -10.20
N ALA A 283 -7.08 4.78 -9.70
CA ALA A 283 -6.79 3.71 -8.77
C ALA A 283 -5.93 4.26 -7.62
N GLY A 284 -5.98 3.64 -6.44
CA GLY A 284 -5.17 4.10 -5.33
C GLY A 284 -5.30 3.29 -4.06
N LYS A 285 -4.56 3.68 -3.03
CA LYS A 285 -4.54 3.01 -1.74
C LYS A 285 -4.43 4.02 -0.59
N THR A 286 -5.35 3.91 0.37
CA THR A 286 -5.25 4.61 1.66
C THR A 286 -4.22 3.94 2.56
N GLY A 287 -3.49 4.74 3.33
CA GLY A 287 -2.65 4.33 4.44
C GLY A 287 -2.99 5.10 5.71
N THR A 288 -3.01 4.39 6.83
CA THR A 288 -3.18 4.98 8.17
C THR A 288 -2.28 4.17 9.09
N GLN A 289 -1.32 4.83 9.74
CA GLN A 289 -0.52 4.21 10.80
C GLN A 289 -1.38 4.03 12.06
N ASP A 290 -1.01 3.06 12.90
CA ASP A 290 -1.54 2.97 14.26
C ASP A 290 -1.44 4.32 15.00
N ASN A 291 -2.40 4.58 15.88
CA ASN A 291 -2.58 5.86 16.58
C ASN A 291 -2.78 7.11 15.70
N ASN A 292 -3.02 6.97 14.39
CA ASN A 292 -3.36 8.07 13.48
C ASN A 292 -2.31 9.18 13.44
N THR A 293 -1.03 8.84 13.56
CA THR A 293 0.09 9.80 13.55
C THR A 293 0.58 10.11 12.14
N ASN A 294 0.38 9.17 11.20
CA ASN A 294 0.66 9.33 9.77
C ASN A 294 -0.54 8.83 8.97
N ALA A 295 -0.96 9.63 7.99
CA ALA A 295 -2.04 9.30 7.07
C ALA A 295 -1.58 9.52 5.62
N TRP A 296 -1.97 8.62 4.74
CA TRP A 296 -1.51 8.57 3.35
C TRP A 296 -2.65 8.31 2.38
N PHE A 297 -2.54 8.89 1.20
CA PHE A 297 -3.21 8.41 0.01
C PHE A 297 -2.23 8.41 -1.15
N VAL A 298 -2.13 7.27 -1.83
CA VAL A 298 -1.24 7.08 -2.98
C VAL A 298 -2.10 6.58 -4.11
N GLY A 299 -2.22 7.37 -5.18
CA GLY A 299 -3.16 7.09 -6.25
C GLY A 299 -2.67 7.59 -7.60
N PHE A 300 -3.28 7.08 -8.65
CA PHE A 300 -2.83 7.29 -10.02
C PHE A 300 -3.96 7.23 -11.03
N THR A 301 -3.70 7.87 -12.18
CA THR A 301 -4.34 7.66 -13.47
C THR A 301 -3.28 7.11 -14.43
N PRO A 302 -3.60 6.79 -15.70
CA PRO A 302 -2.56 6.46 -16.68
C PRO A 302 -1.56 7.60 -16.96
N GLN A 303 -1.87 8.84 -16.55
CA GLN A 303 -1.09 10.05 -16.85
C GLN A 303 -0.24 10.50 -15.67
N PHE A 304 -0.79 10.44 -14.45
CA PHE A 304 -0.11 10.92 -13.25
C PHE A 304 -0.15 9.92 -12.11
N SER A 305 0.94 9.88 -11.34
CA SER A 305 1.10 9.10 -10.12
C SER A 305 1.43 10.04 -8.97
N THR A 306 0.56 10.06 -7.96
CA THR A 306 0.62 11.06 -6.88
C THR A 306 0.54 10.41 -5.51
N ALA A 307 1.49 10.75 -4.65
CA ALA A 307 1.47 10.37 -3.24
C ALA A 307 1.27 11.61 -2.36
N VAL A 308 0.34 11.51 -1.42
CA VAL A 308 0.08 12.53 -0.41
C VAL A 308 0.25 11.94 0.98
N TRP A 309 1.03 12.62 1.81
CA TRP A 309 1.18 12.33 3.23
C TRP A 309 0.66 13.50 4.06
N VAL A 310 0.09 13.20 5.23
CA VAL A 310 -0.27 14.17 6.26
C VAL A 310 0.19 13.65 7.61
N GLY A 311 0.87 14.50 8.38
CA GLY A 311 1.36 14.16 9.71
C GLY A 311 2.22 15.23 10.35
N ASP A 312 2.77 14.90 11.52
CA ASP A 312 3.66 15.79 12.26
C ASP A 312 5.09 15.74 11.67
N PRO A 313 5.64 16.88 11.21
CA PRO A 313 6.99 16.92 10.66
C PRO A 313 8.09 16.67 11.70
N LYS A 314 7.82 16.90 12.99
CA LYS A 314 8.79 16.86 14.10
C LYS A 314 8.61 15.65 15.01
N GLY A 315 7.55 14.85 14.83
CA GLY A 315 7.26 13.73 15.70
C GLY A 315 6.11 12.86 15.23
N TYR A 316 5.46 12.20 16.19
CA TYR A 316 4.36 11.27 15.99
C TYR A 316 3.11 11.74 16.75
N THR A 317 2.75 13.01 16.58
CA THR A 317 1.52 13.56 17.19
C THR A 317 0.30 12.83 16.65
N LYS A 318 -0.50 12.24 17.54
CA LYS A 318 -1.76 11.59 17.17
C LYS A 318 -2.71 12.64 16.60
N MET A 319 -3.17 12.48 15.37
CA MET A 319 -4.08 13.44 14.74
C MET A 319 -5.54 13.15 15.13
N THR A 320 -5.86 13.26 16.42
CA THR A 320 -7.21 13.09 16.97
C THR A 320 -7.89 14.44 17.20
N SER A 321 -9.21 14.47 17.36
CA SER A 321 -9.94 15.71 17.70
C SER A 321 -9.53 16.31 19.06
N ARG A 322 -8.87 15.53 19.93
CA ARG A 322 -8.31 16.03 21.19
C ARG A 322 -6.98 16.74 20.98
N ASN A 323 -6.12 16.18 20.14
CA ASN A 323 -4.76 16.68 19.92
C ASN A 323 -4.72 17.79 18.85
N VAL A 324 -5.64 17.74 17.88
CA VAL A 324 -5.78 18.72 16.81
C VAL A 324 -7.26 19.09 16.67
N PRO A 325 -7.80 19.94 17.56
CA PRO A 325 -9.22 20.31 17.56
C PRO A 325 -9.73 20.88 16.23
N GLU A 326 -8.86 21.54 15.47
CA GLU A 326 -9.14 22.10 14.15
C GLU A 326 -9.55 21.02 13.13
N PHE A 327 -9.20 19.75 13.37
CA PHE A 327 -9.56 18.62 12.51
C PHE A 327 -10.88 17.92 12.91
N ALA A 328 -11.55 18.37 13.97
CA ALA A 328 -12.70 17.66 14.54
C ALA A 328 -13.84 17.43 13.54
N SER A 329 -14.13 18.41 12.67
CA SER A 329 -15.20 18.31 11.66
C SER A 329 -14.92 17.22 10.62
N VAL A 330 -13.66 17.09 10.17
CA VAL A 330 -13.24 16.09 9.17
C VAL A 330 -13.13 14.70 9.79
N ILE A 331 -12.61 14.61 11.01
CA ILE A 331 -12.52 13.36 11.76
C ILE A 331 -13.93 12.80 12.02
N ALA A 332 -14.89 13.68 12.34
CA ALA A 332 -16.32 13.38 12.50
C ALA A 332 -16.58 12.21 13.46
N GLY A 333 -16.00 12.28 14.66
CA GLY A 333 -16.17 11.27 15.71
C GLY A 333 -15.40 9.96 15.51
N ARG A 334 -14.58 9.85 14.44
CA ARG A 334 -13.63 8.72 14.28
C ARG A 334 -12.43 8.89 15.21
N GLY A 335 -11.65 7.82 15.39
CA GLY A 335 -10.50 7.82 16.30
C GLY A 335 -9.38 8.82 15.96
N GLY A 336 -9.30 9.29 14.71
CA GLY A 336 -8.33 10.27 14.25
C GLY A 336 -8.29 10.37 12.72
N VAL A 337 -7.35 11.15 12.18
CA VAL A 337 -7.14 11.32 10.74
C VAL A 337 -6.75 9.99 10.09
N GLN A 338 -7.41 9.65 8.99
CA GLN A 338 -7.17 8.44 8.21
C GLN A 338 -6.78 8.82 6.77
N GLY A 339 -6.18 7.88 6.03
CA GLY A 339 -5.80 8.09 4.63
C GLY A 339 -6.94 8.57 3.72
N SER A 340 -8.19 8.17 4.00
CA SER A 340 -9.38 8.57 3.24
C SER A 340 -9.89 9.99 3.57
N MET A 341 -9.19 10.74 4.42
CA MET A 341 -9.52 12.11 4.81
C MET A 341 -8.58 13.09 4.12
N PHE A 342 -7.84 13.91 4.86
CA PHE A 342 -6.96 14.94 4.30
C PHE A 342 -6.07 14.45 3.16
N PRO A 343 -5.39 13.28 3.25
CA PRO A 343 -4.56 12.82 2.14
C PRO A 343 -5.35 12.58 0.84
N ALA A 344 -6.47 11.85 0.91
CA ALA A 344 -7.31 11.58 -0.25
C ALA A 344 -8.04 12.83 -0.77
N MET A 345 -8.42 13.76 0.11
CA MET A 345 -9.04 15.04 -0.27
C MET A 345 -8.05 15.96 -0.99
N ILE A 346 -6.81 16.08 -0.48
CA ILE A 346 -5.71 16.80 -1.14
C ILE A 346 -5.41 16.15 -2.48
N TRP A 347 -5.24 14.82 -2.52
CA TRP A 347 -4.97 14.08 -3.75
C TRP A 347 -6.07 14.32 -4.79
N LYS A 348 -7.35 14.21 -4.41
CA LYS A 348 -8.47 14.45 -5.32
C LYS A 348 -8.47 15.89 -5.84
N ALA A 349 -8.31 16.87 -4.96
CA ALA A 349 -8.32 18.29 -5.37
C ALA A 349 -7.20 18.60 -6.36
N TYR A 350 -5.99 18.09 -6.12
CA TYR A 350 -4.87 18.22 -7.04
C TYR A 350 -5.11 17.47 -8.36
N MET A 351 -5.54 16.22 -8.28
CA MET A 351 -5.74 15.37 -9.45
C MET A 351 -6.89 15.87 -10.34
N ASP A 352 -7.98 16.38 -9.77
CA ASP A 352 -9.05 17.00 -10.56
C ASP A 352 -8.53 18.23 -11.32
N ASP A 353 -7.67 19.04 -10.70
CA ASP A 353 -7.14 20.26 -11.30
C ASP A 353 -6.12 19.99 -12.41
N VAL A 354 -5.12 19.14 -12.13
CA VAL A 354 -4.05 18.81 -13.10
C VAL A 354 -4.55 18.02 -14.31
N HIS A 355 -5.75 17.42 -14.22
CA HIS A 355 -6.39 16.72 -15.34
C HIS A 355 -7.36 17.59 -16.16
N LYS A 356 -7.57 18.86 -15.81
CA LYS A 356 -8.43 19.75 -16.60
C LYS A 356 -7.94 19.84 -18.04
N GLY A 357 -8.85 19.61 -18.98
CA GLY A 357 -8.54 19.66 -20.42
C GLY A 357 -7.72 18.47 -20.96
N LEU A 358 -7.29 17.53 -20.10
CA LEU A 358 -6.62 16.33 -20.56
C LEU A 358 -7.63 15.26 -21.00
N GLU A 359 -7.25 14.44 -21.98
CA GLU A 359 -8.02 13.26 -22.37
C GLU A 359 -8.30 12.34 -21.16
N ILE A 360 -9.51 11.79 -21.07
CA ILE A 360 -9.88 10.79 -20.07
C ILE A 360 -9.41 9.41 -20.57
N LEU A 361 -8.24 8.98 -20.08
CA LEU A 361 -7.71 7.66 -20.39
C LEU A 361 -8.29 6.58 -19.48
N SER A 362 -8.55 5.40 -20.06
CA SER A 362 -8.87 4.19 -19.31
C SER A 362 -7.60 3.38 -19.03
N PHE A 363 -7.61 2.60 -17.94
CA PHE A 363 -6.57 1.61 -17.71
C PHE A 363 -6.65 0.49 -18.77
N PRO A 364 -5.53 -0.12 -19.15
CA PRO A 364 -5.56 -1.34 -19.96
C PRO A 364 -6.38 -2.42 -19.25
N LYS A 365 -7.16 -3.16 -20.03
CA LYS A 365 -7.98 -4.25 -19.51
C LYS A 365 -7.07 -5.36 -18.95
N PRO A 366 -7.30 -5.86 -17.73
CA PRO A 366 -6.53 -7.00 -17.22
C PRO A 366 -6.84 -8.27 -18.03
N PRO A 367 -5.90 -9.22 -18.10
CA PRO A 367 -6.16 -10.53 -18.71
C PRO A 367 -7.26 -11.28 -17.95
N ALA A 368 -7.92 -12.21 -18.64
CA ALA A 368 -8.90 -13.10 -18.00
C ALA A 368 -8.22 -14.04 -16.99
N PRO A 369 -8.92 -14.45 -15.92
CA PRO A 369 -8.44 -15.50 -15.02
C PRO A 369 -8.05 -16.77 -15.78
N THR A 370 -6.92 -17.37 -15.41
CA THR A 370 -6.39 -18.58 -16.07
C THR A 370 -6.80 -19.88 -15.37
N ARG A 371 -7.34 -19.77 -14.15
CA ARG A 371 -7.86 -20.90 -13.36
C ARG A 371 -9.01 -20.44 -12.46
N GLN A 372 -9.71 -21.41 -11.89
CA GLN A 372 -10.67 -21.15 -10.82
C GLN A 372 -9.98 -20.57 -9.57
N PRO A 373 -10.71 -19.80 -8.75
CA PRO A 373 -10.19 -19.30 -7.48
C PRO A 373 -9.67 -20.40 -6.56
N LEU A 374 -8.50 -20.16 -5.97
CA LEU A 374 -7.91 -21.00 -4.93
C LEU A 374 -8.00 -20.29 -3.58
N ARG A 375 -7.90 -21.05 -2.48
CA ARG A 375 -7.71 -20.50 -1.14
C ARG A 375 -6.21 -20.43 -0.84
N LEU A 376 -5.68 -19.21 -0.75
CA LEU A 376 -4.34 -18.94 -0.22
C LEU A 376 -4.34 -19.23 1.27
N TYR A 377 -3.30 -19.80 1.86
CA TYR A 377 -3.22 -20.01 3.30
C TYR A 377 -1.78 -19.91 3.77
N LEU A 378 -1.55 -19.55 5.04
CA LEU A 378 -0.20 -19.48 5.61
C LEU A 378 0.16 -20.81 6.29
N PRO A 379 1.07 -21.64 5.73
CA PRO A 379 1.44 -22.91 6.34
C PRO A 379 1.98 -22.73 7.77
N GLY A 380 1.64 -23.67 8.65
CA GLY A 380 1.98 -23.61 10.08
C GLY A 380 1.09 -22.69 10.91
N VAL A 381 0.32 -21.80 10.27
CA VAL A 381 -0.74 -21.01 10.92
C VAL A 381 -2.10 -21.58 10.56
N GLU A 382 -2.36 -21.83 9.28
CA GLU A 382 -3.62 -22.37 8.75
C GLU A 382 -3.38 -23.78 8.22
N CYS A 383 -4.15 -24.75 8.72
CA CYS A 383 -4.07 -26.15 8.33
C CYS A 383 -5.30 -26.55 7.50
N PRO A 384 -5.12 -26.92 6.22
CA PRO A 384 -6.21 -27.47 5.42
C PRO A 384 -6.50 -28.91 5.84
N ALA A 385 -7.78 -29.28 5.86
CA ALA A 385 -8.23 -30.64 6.11
C ALA A 385 -9.45 -30.99 5.29
N GLN A 386 -9.53 -32.26 4.89
CA GLN A 386 -10.72 -32.84 4.27
C GLN A 386 -11.66 -33.36 5.35
N VAL A 387 -12.95 -33.04 5.24
CA VAL A 387 -13.97 -33.65 6.09
C VAL A 387 -14.27 -35.05 5.57
N ILE A 388 -14.06 -36.06 6.42
CA ILE A 388 -14.32 -37.46 6.11
C ILE A 388 -15.74 -37.85 6.53
N SER A 389 -16.17 -37.40 7.71
CA SER A 389 -17.53 -37.63 8.20
C SER A 389 -17.98 -36.51 9.15
N GLY A 390 -19.30 -36.37 9.31
CA GLY A 390 -19.92 -35.33 10.12
C GLY A 390 -20.06 -34.01 9.36
N THR A 391 -20.63 -33.01 10.04
CA THR A 391 -20.84 -31.67 9.49
C THR A 391 -20.13 -30.67 10.38
N ILE A 392 -19.20 -29.90 9.81
CA ILE A 392 -18.57 -28.80 10.55
C ILE A 392 -19.66 -27.76 10.85
N PRO A 393 -19.80 -27.30 12.11
CA PRO A 393 -20.67 -26.18 12.43
C PRO A 393 -20.20 -24.97 11.63
N VAL A 394 -20.99 -24.52 10.66
CA VAL A 394 -20.74 -23.26 9.98
C VAL A 394 -21.04 -22.18 11.02
N ASN A 395 -20.02 -21.48 11.50
CA ASN A 395 -20.22 -20.24 12.24
C ASN A 395 -20.75 -19.19 11.25
N THR A 396 -22.05 -19.23 10.95
CA THR A 396 -22.74 -18.15 10.26
C THR A 396 -22.77 -16.94 11.19
N VAL A 397 -21.82 -16.03 10.99
CA VAL A 397 -21.94 -14.67 11.53
C VAL A 397 -23.03 -13.97 10.72
N ALA A 398 -24.28 -14.03 11.22
CA ALA A 398 -25.37 -13.27 10.66
C ALA A 398 -25.07 -11.77 10.85
N LEU A 399 -24.82 -11.06 9.75
CA LEU A 399 -24.74 -9.61 9.73
C LEU A 399 -26.15 -9.04 9.91
N THR A 400 -26.54 -8.69 11.14
CA THR A 400 -27.73 -7.88 11.38
C THR A 400 -27.43 -6.41 11.12
N LYS A 401 -28.22 -5.78 10.24
CA LYS A 401 -28.19 -4.33 10.00
C LYS A 401 -28.79 -3.59 11.21
N LYS A 402 -28.07 -2.51 11.61
CA LYS A 402 -28.48 -1.27 12.31
C LYS A 402 -28.48 -1.20 13.86
N GLU A 403 -27.75 -0.17 14.30
CA GLU A 403 -28.01 0.82 15.38
C GLU A 403 -28.02 0.40 16.87
N ALA A 404 -26.98 0.89 17.57
CA ALA A 404 -26.96 1.52 18.89
C ALA A 404 -27.49 0.79 20.15
N LYS A 405 -26.64 0.85 21.19
CA LYS A 405 -26.84 0.55 22.63
C LYS A 405 -26.77 -0.93 23.03
N LEU A 406 -25.62 -1.30 23.62
CA LEU A 406 -25.49 -2.51 24.42
C LEU A 406 -26.28 -2.36 25.72
N THR A 407 -27.21 -3.29 25.94
CA THR A 407 -27.59 -3.72 27.28
C THR A 407 -27.75 -5.23 27.20
N THR A 408 -26.92 -5.97 27.92
CA THR A 408 -26.92 -7.43 27.93
C THR A 408 -27.92 -7.89 28.97
N THR A 409 -29.04 -8.48 28.53
CA THR A 409 -29.90 -9.27 29.42
C THR A 409 -29.93 -10.70 28.89
N THR A 410 -29.33 -11.61 29.64
CA THR A 410 -29.38 -13.05 29.38
C THR A 410 -30.73 -13.58 29.84
N VAL A 411 -31.56 -14.04 28.91
CA VAL A 411 -32.70 -14.92 29.22
C VAL A 411 -32.38 -16.27 28.61
N ALA A 412 -32.25 -17.29 29.45
CA ALA A 412 -32.04 -18.67 29.03
C ALA A 412 -33.36 -19.25 28.47
N PRO A 413 -33.36 -19.95 27.34
CA PRO A 413 -34.43 -20.87 27.02
C PRO A 413 -34.18 -22.20 27.78
N GLU A 414 -35.13 -22.57 28.63
CA GLU A 414 -35.26 -23.93 29.15
C GLU A 414 -35.71 -24.88 28.04
N GLY A 415 -35.12 -26.08 28.01
CA GLY A 415 -35.68 -27.24 27.30
C GLY A 415 -35.14 -27.47 25.88
N VAL A 416 -33.86 -27.85 25.76
CA VAL A 416 -33.38 -28.64 24.60
C VAL A 416 -32.53 -29.77 25.16
N GLU A 417 -32.91 -31.02 24.89
CA GLU A 417 -32.11 -32.21 25.17
C GLU A 417 -30.71 -32.06 24.54
N PRO A 418 -29.64 -32.59 25.16
CA PRO A 418 -28.31 -32.52 24.58
C PRO A 418 -28.27 -33.42 23.34
N THR A 419 -28.48 -32.85 22.16
CA THR A 419 -28.08 -33.50 20.91
C THR A 419 -26.60 -33.84 21.02
N VAL A 420 -26.28 -35.13 21.05
CA VAL A 420 -24.91 -35.65 20.95
C VAL A 420 -24.25 -34.90 19.80
N ALA A 421 -23.23 -34.11 20.10
CA ALA A 421 -22.49 -33.38 19.08
C ALA A 421 -21.90 -34.43 18.12
N ASN A 422 -22.44 -34.51 16.90
CA ASN A 422 -21.94 -35.43 15.89
C ASN A 422 -20.44 -35.20 15.74
N THR A 423 -19.63 -36.20 16.08
CA THR A 423 -18.17 -36.14 15.92
C THR A 423 -17.84 -35.92 14.44
N VAL A 424 -17.07 -34.88 14.17
CA VAL A 424 -16.55 -34.58 12.84
C VAL A 424 -15.19 -35.22 12.71
N VAL A 425 -14.98 -36.06 11.70
CA VAL A 425 -13.69 -36.69 11.43
C VAL A 425 -13.04 -35.98 10.25
N ILE A 426 -11.80 -35.54 10.43
CA ILE A 426 -11.03 -34.81 9.42
C ILE A 426 -9.72 -35.54 9.07
N SER A 427 -9.28 -35.40 7.82
CA SER A 427 -7.95 -35.78 7.37
C SER A 427 -7.15 -34.51 7.10
N VAL A 428 -6.14 -34.24 7.93
CA VAL A 428 -5.28 -33.06 7.79
C VAL A 428 -4.39 -33.24 6.56
N LEU A 429 -4.40 -32.27 5.66
CA LEU A 429 -3.62 -32.29 4.44
C LEU A 429 -2.26 -31.65 4.69
N THR A 430 -1.21 -32.26 4.16
CA THR A 430 0.10 -31.63 4.09
C THR A 430 0.08 -30.50 3.05
N PRO A 431 0.75 -29.37 3.30
CA PRO A 431 0.82 -28.30 2.33
C PRO A 431 1.40 -28.76 1.00
N ASP A 432 0.70 -28.49 -0.10
CA ASP A 432 1.14 -28.83 -1.47
C ASP A 432 2.39 -28.04 -1.90
N THR A 433 2.69 -26.93 -1.23
CA THR A 433 3.84 -26.07 -1.51
C THR A 433 4.28 -25.36 -0.23
N THR A 434 5.59 -25.32 0.00
CA THR A 434 6.22 -24.43 0.99
C THR A 434 7.28 -23.60 0.28
N ILE A 435 7.32 -22.31 0.59
CA ILE A 435 8.36 -21.39 0.10
C ILE A 435 9.31 -21.11 1.26
N ALA A 436 10.61 -21.20 1.04
CA ALA A 436 11.59 -20.74 2.02
C ALA A 436 11.45 -19.22 2.22
N PRO A 437 11.51 -18.69 3.46
CA PRO A 437 11.37 -17.24 3.70
C PRO A 437 12.31 -16.37 2.86
N THR A 438 13.48 -16.89 2.52
CA THR A 438 14.54 -16.24 1.73
C THR A 438 14.39 -16.37 0.22
N ASP A 439 13.34 -17.04 -0.28
CA ASP A 439 13.12 -17.22 -1.72
C ASP A 439 12.72 -15.90 -2.39
N SER A 440 13.66 -15.38 -3.17
CA SER A 440 13.52 -14.13 -3.92
C SER A 440 13.06 -14.33 -5.37
N ASN A 441 12.83 -15.57 -5.84
CA ASN A 441 12.31 -15.80 -7.18
C ASN A 441 10.88 -15.25 -7.28
N PRO A 442 10.62 -14.23 -8.13
CA PRO A 442 9.31 -13.59 -8.20
C PRO A 442 8.18 -14.51 -8.67
N TYR A 443 8.49 -15.66 -9.28
CA TYR A 443 7.52 -16.58 -9.88
C TYR A 443 7.32 -17.89 -9.12
N SER A 444 7.97 -18.09 -7.96
CA SER A 444 7.75 -19.32 -7.20
C SER A 444 6.29 -19.40 -6.73
N PRO A 445 5.65 -20.58 -6.87
CA PRO A 445 4.24 -20.77 -6.54
C PRO A 445 3.98 -20.56 -5.06
N VAL A 446 2.82 -19.99 -4.73
CA VAL A 446 2.41 -19.71 -3.35
C VAL A 446 1.55 -20.82 -2.73
N PRO A 447 1.64 -21.07 -1.41
CA PRO A 447 0.77 -22.00 -0.71
C PRO A 447 -0.71 -21.67 -0.94
N SER A 448 -1.38 -22.57 -1.65
CA SER A 448 -2.78 -22.43 -2.04
C SER A 448 -3.40 -23.80 -2.28
N THR A 449 -4.73 -23.90 -2.14
CA THR A 449 -5.46 -25.17 -2.31
C THR A 449 -6.92 -24.92 -2.67
N ASN A 450 -7.72 -25.98 -2.82
CA ASN A 450 -9.15 -25.87 -3.12
C ASN A 450 -9.91 -25.14 -1.99
N PRO A 451 -10.74 -24.12 -2.29
CA PRO A 451 -11.59 -23.43 -1.32
C PRO A 451 -12.53 -24.30 -0.48
N GLY A 452 -12.91 -25.50 -0.96
CA GLY A 452 -13.87 -26.37 -0.29
C GLY A 452 -13.37 -27.12 0.94
N LEU A 453 -12.10 -26.94 1.32
CA LEU A 453 -11.50 -27.60 2.48
C LEU A 453 -11.85 -26.91 3.79
N TYR A 454 -11.77 -27.68 4.89
CA TYR A 454 -11.82 -27.13 6.24
C TYR A 454 -10.47 -26.52 6.60
N PHE A 455 -10.47 -25.34 7.21
CA PHE A 455 -9.27 -24.69 7.71
C PHE A 455 -9.39 -24.44 9.21
N PHE A 456 -8.35 -24.79 9.95
CA PHE A 456 -8.22 -24.50 11.38
C PHE A 456 -6.84 -23.94 11.71
N ASP A 457 -6.69 -23.33 12.89
CA ASP A 457 -5.39 -22.84 13.36
C ASP A 457 -4.55 -24.03 13.83
N CYS A 458 -3.47 -24.34 13.09
CA CYS A 458 -2.59 -25.48 13.38
C CYS A 458 -1.99 -25.46 14.79
N ARG A 459 -1.95 -24.28 15.42
CA ARG A 459 -1.26 -24.04 16.69
C ARG A 459 -2.20 -24.16 17.89
N LYS A 460 -3.49 -24.40 17.64
CA LYS A 460 -4.51 -24.54 18.68
C LYS A 460 -5.03 -25.98 18.71
N PRO A 461 -5.45 -26.49 19.88
CA PRO A 461 -6.16 -27.75 19.95
C PRO A 461 -7.39 -27.74 19.04
N LEU A 462 -7.72 -28.90 18.47
CA LEU A 462 -8.96 -29.07 17.72
C LEU A 462 -10.16 -28.84 18.66
N GLN A 463 -11.30 -28.47 18.08
CA GLN A 463 -12.55 -28.40 18.83
C GLN A 463 -12.88 -29.79 19.38
N ASN A 464 -13.47 -29.87 20.58
CA ASN A 464 -13.73 -31.14 21.28
C ASN A 464 -14.54 -32.17 20.47
N ASN A 465 -15.32 -31.72 19.49
CA ASN A 465 -16.13 -32.56 18.61
C ASN A 465 -15.44 -32.88 17.26
N VAL A 466 -14.18 -32.49 17.05
CA VAL A 466 -13.41 -32.73 15.82
C VAL A 466 -12.27 -33.70 16.12
N GLN A 467 -12.15 -34.77 15.35
CA GLN A 467 -11.13 -35.81 15.50
C GLN A 467 -10.37 -36.02 14.18
N THR A 468 -9.10 -36.43 14.27
CA THR A 468 -8.28 -36.74 13.09
C THR A 468 -8.38 -38.22 12.69
N THR A 469 -8.25 -38.54 11.40
CA THR A 469 -8.24 -39.93 10.89
C THR A 469 -7.09 -40.79 11.45
N THR A 470 -6.05 -40.18 12.00
CA THR A 470 -4.88 -40.86 12.57
C THR A 470 -5.02 -41.17 14.06
N GLY A 471 -6.17 -40.86 14.68
CA GLY A 471 -6.50 -41.33 16.03
C GLY A 471 -5.77 -40.64 17.19
N ALA A 472 -5.10 -39.52 16.96
CA ALA A 472 -4.55 -38.70 18.05
C ALA A 472 -5.46 -37.47 18.30
N PRO A 473 -5.91 -37.25 19.55
CA PRO A 473 -6.73 -36.10 19.93
C PRO A 473 -6.01 -34.76 19.81
#